data_AF-A0AAD1IL48-F1
#
_entry.id   AF-A0AAD1IL48-F1
#
_cell.length_a   1.000
_cell.length_b   1.000
_cell.length_c   1.000
_cell.angle_alpha   90.00
_cell.angle_beta   90.00
_cell.angle_gamma   90.00
#
_symmetry.space_group_name_H-M   'P 1'
#
loop_
_entity.id
_entity.type
_entity.pdbx_description
1 polymer ?
#
loop_
_entity_poly.entity_id
_entity_poly.type
_entity_poly.pdbx_seq_one_letter_code
_entity_poly.pdbx_strand_id
1 'polypeptide(L)'
;MTALTRLNNLDSRAWSTATWSAPFVTQLVLALVIVTSWLLGKWHPGTNGAILFLISAAVVFVLGAVLCAALTRSASARARGLALSLAGSFAVVLVGGLVYGLWILAW
;
A
#
# COMPACT_ATOMS: atom_id res chain seq x y z
N MET A 1 3.56 23.54 28.51
CA MET A 1 2.86 22.73 27.47
C MET A 1 2.47 21.40 28.12
N THR A 2 1.19 21.06 28.17
CA THR A 2 0.71 19.83 28.83
C THR A 2 0.96 18.59 27.95
N ALA A 3 1.15 17.41 28.57
CA ALA A 3 1.40 16.15 27.85
C ALA A 3 0.34 15.85 26.78
N LEU A 4 -0.92 16.19 27.06
CA LEU A 4 -2.05 16.04 26.15
C LEU A 4 -1.90 16.87 24.87
N THR A 5 -1.40 18.11 24.98
CA THR A 5 -1.15 18.99 23.83
C THR A 5 -0.05 18.44 22.93
N ARG A 6 0.97 17.80 23.51
CA ARG A 6 2.06 17.18 22.76
C ARG A 6 1.56 15.96 21.98
N LEU A 7 0.75 15.10 22.61
CA LEU A 7 0.14 13.95 21.95
C LEU A 7 -0.77 14.38 20.80
N ASN A 8 -1.65 15.35 21.03
CA ASN A 8 -2.59 15.84 20.01
C ASN A 8 -1.88 16.41 18.77
N ASN A 9 -0.75 17.12 18.96
CA ASN A 9 0.07 17.64 17.87
C ASN A 9 0.79 16.53 17.08
N LEU A 10 1.24 15.47 17.75
CA LEU A 10 1.82 14.29 17.09
C LEU A 10 0.79 13.57 16.22
N ASP A 11 -0.45 13.43 16.70
CA ASP A 11 -1.52 12.76 15.98
C ASP A 11 -1.99 13.58 14.77
N SER A 12 -2.14 14.90 14.93
CA SER A 12 -2.47 15.82 13.83
C SER A 12 -1.44 15.77 12.69
N ARG A 13 -0.14 15.75 13.02
CA ARG A 13 0.93 15.62 12.02
C ARG A 13 0.93 14.27 11.32
N ALA A 14 0.65 13.19 12.06
CA ALA A 14 0.55 11.85 11.48
C ALA A 14 -0.62 11.78 10.48
N TRP A 15 -1.79 12.30 10.85
CA TRP A 15 -2.99 12.30 10.02
C TRP A 15 -2.84 13.16 8.76
N SER A 16 -2.27 14.35 8.92
CA SER A 16 -1.93 15.24 7.80
C SER A 16 -0.96 14.54 6.83
N THR A 17 0.11 13.94 7.35
CA THR A 17 1.07 13.19 6.52
C THR A 17 0.39 12.02 5.80
N ALA A 18 -0.50 11.30 6.48
CA ALA A 18 -1.21 10.17 5.90
C ALA A 18 -2.05 10.60 4.70
N THR A 19 -2.83 11.67 4.86
CA THR A 19 -3.73 12.18 3.83
C THR A 19 -2.99 12.73 2.62
N TRP A 20 -1.96 13.56 2.85
CA TRP A 20 -1.22 14.20 1.76
C TRP A 20 -0.33 13.23 0.98
N SER A 21 0.12 12.15 1.62
CA SER A 21 0.91 11.12 0.94
C SER A 21 0.07 10.07 0.21
N ALA A 22 -1.19 9.86 0.62
CA ALA A 22 -2.09 8.83 0.09
C ALA A 22 -2.13 8.74 -1.46
N PRO A 23 -2.30 9.82 -2.23
CA PRO A 23 -2.35 9.70 -3.69
C PRO A 23 -1.03 9.15 -4.27
N PHE A 24 0.11 9.61 -3.77
CA PHE A 24 1.42 9.15 -4.24
C PHE A 24 1.71 7.71 -3.81
N VAL A 25 1.37 7.35 -2.57
CA VAL A 25 1.59 6.00 -2.03
C VAL A 25 0.66 4.99 -2.73
N THR A 26 -0.58 5.37 -3.03
CA THR A 26 -1.50 4.55 -3.85
C THR A 26 -0.93 4.28 -5.23
N GLN A 27 -0.44 5.31 -5.92
CA GLN A 27 0.18 5.14 -7.23
C GLN A 27 1.44 4.28 -7.16
N LEU A 28 2.26 4.45 -6.11
CA LEU A 28 3.45 3.62 -5.91
C LEU A 28 3.08 2.14 -5.72
N VAL A 29 2.11 1.84 -4.86
CA VAL A 29 1.66 0.46 -4.62
C VAL A 29 1.07 -0.14 -5.90
N LEU A 30 0.22 0.60 -6.60
CA LEU A 30 -0.36 0.14 -7.87
C LEU A 30 0.72 -0.16 -8.91
N ALA A 31 1.68 0.76 -9.08
CA ALA A 31 2.80 0.59 -10.00
C ALA A 31 3.63 -0.65 -9.65
N LEU A 32 3.93 -0.88 -8.37
CA LEU A 32 4.66 -2.08 -7.92
C LEU A 32 3.91 -3.36 -8.26
N VAL A 33 2.59 -3.40 -8.04
CA VAL A 33 1.77 -4.58 -8.39
C VAL A 33 1.76 -4.82 -9.90
N ILE A 34 1.60 -3.77 -10.72
CA ILE A 34 1.58 -3.90 -12.18
C ILE A 34 2.95 -4.35 -12.70
N VAL A 35 4.03 -3.72 -12.26
CA VAL A 35 5.40 -4.04 -12.72
C VAL A 35 5.77 -5.47 -12.33
N THR A 36 5.47 -5.88 -11.10
CA THR A 36 5.73 -7.28 -10.68
C THR A 36 4.87 -8.26 -11.47
N SER A 37 3.60 -7.94 -11.75
CA SER A 37 2.71 -8.83 -12.51
C SER A 37 3.23 -9.00 -13.94
N TRP A 38 3.66 -7.90 -14.55
CA TRP A 38 4.27 -7.88 -15.88
C TRP A 38 5.58 -8.66 -15.92
N LEU A 39 6.45 -8.48 -14.92
CA LEU A 39 7.68 -9.26 -14.81
C LEU A 39 7.37 -10.76 -14.71
N LEU A 40 6.48 -11.17 -13.81
CA LEU A 40 6.08 -12.56 -13.67
C LEU A 40 5.51 -13.12 -14.98
N GLY A 41 4.68 -12.36 -15.69
CA GLY A 41 4.13 -12.76 -16.99
C GLY A 41 5.20 -12.97 -18.07
N LYS A 42 6.32 -12.24 -18.02
CA LYS A 42 7.47 -12.48 -18.93
C LYS A 42 8.17 -13.79 -18.65
N TRP A 43 8.33 -14.16 -17.38
CA TRP A 43 9.01 -15.40 -16.99
C TRP A 43 8.08 -16.63 -17.01
N HIS A 44 6.78 -16.42 -16.89
CA HIS A 44 5.74 -17.46 -16.83
C HIS A 44 4.63 -17.21 -17.87
N PRO A 45 4.95 -17.25 -19.17
CA PRO A 45 3.97 -17.02 -20.24
C PRO A 45 2.84 -18.05 -20.19
N GLY A 46 1.61 -17.62 -20.48
CA GLY A 46 0.42 -18.46 -20.45
C GLY A 46 -0.26 -18.60 -19.08
N THR A 47 0.34 -18.06 -18.01
CA THR A 47 -0.32 -17.98 -16.70
C THR A 47 -1.48 -16.99 -16.74
N ASN A 48 -2.61 -17.34 -16.13
CA ASN A 48 -3.78 -16.48 -16.05
C ASN A 48 -3.43 -15.12 -15.39
N GLY A 49 -3.90 -14.02 -15.98
CA GLY A 49 -3.60 -12.66 -15.51
C GLY A 49 -4.05 -12.38 -14.08
N ALA A 50 -5.18 -12.93 -13.64
CA ALA A 50 -5.64 -12.80 -12.26
C ALA A 50 -4.73 -13.54 -11.27
N ILE A 51 -4.18 -14.70 -11.65
CA ILE A 51 -3.20 -15.43 -10.83
C ILE A 51 -1.92 -14.61 -10.69
N LEU A 52 -1.40 -14.07 -11.81
CA LEU A 52 -0.22 -13.21 -11.79
C LEU A 52 -0.44 -11.97 -10.90
N PHE A 53 -1.60 -11.33 -11.03
CA PHE A 53 -1.98 -10.19 -10.20
C PHE A 53 -2.04 -10.54 -8.70
N LEU A 54 -2.64 -11.66 -8.33
CA LEU A 54 -2.75 -12.09 -6.93
C LEU A 54 -1.39 -12.40 -6.31
N ILE A 55 -0.50 -13.09 -7.04
CA ILE A 55 0.87 -13.37 -6.59
C ILE A 55 1.62 -12.06 -6.38
N SER A 56 1.53 -11.15 -7.35
CA SER A 56 2.13 -9.81 -7.25
C SER A 56 1.60 -8.99 -6.08
N ALA A 57 0.29 -8.96 -5.88
CA ALA A 57 -0.34 -8.29 -4.76
C ALA A 57 0.14 -8.88 -3.43
N ALA A 58 0.27 -10.20 -3.32
CA ALA A 58 0.79 -10.86 -2.12
C ALA A 58 2.25 -10.48 -1.84
N VAL A 59 3.11 -10.46 -2.85
CA VAL A 59 4.53 -10.04 -2.69
C VAL A 59 4.62 -8.59 -2.24
N VAL A 60 3.88 -7.68 -2.89
CA VAL A 60 3.86 -6.26 -2.52
C VAL A 60 3.23 -6.06 -1.14
N PHE A 61 2.24 -6.87 -0.75
CA PHE A 61 1.67 -6.86 0.59
C PHE A 61 2.72 -7.17 1.65
N VAL A 62 3.48 -8.26 1.48
CA VAL A 62 4.50 -8.66 2.46
C VAL A 62 5.55 -7.57 2.61
N LEU A 63 6.02 -7.00 1.50
CA LEU A 63 6.95 -5.87 1.51
C LEU A 63 6.34 -4.65 2.23
N GLY A 64 5.10 -4.31 1.88
CA GLY A 64 4.36 -3.20 2.50
C GLY A 64 4.11 -3.41 3.99
N ALA A 65 3.84 -4.64 4.43
CA ALA A 65 3.62 -5.00 5.83
C ALA A 65 4.91 -4.85 6.65
N VAL A 66 6.05 -5.27 6.11
CA VAL A 66 7.37 -5.07 6.74
C VAL A 66 7.67 -3.58 6.89
N LEU A 67 7.49 -2.80 5.81
CA LEU A 67 7.69 -1.35 5.84
C LEU A 67 6.74 -0.67 6.82
N CYS A 68 5.46 -1.05 6.80
CA CYS A 68 4.45 -0.52 7.72
C CYS A 68 4.87 -0.79 9.17
N ALA A 69 5.19 -2.04 9.52
CA ALA A 69 5.63 -2.40 10.87
C ALA A 69 6.88 -1.62 11.33
N ALA A 70 7.85 -1.42 10.44
CA ALA A 70 9.04 -0.61 10.73
C ALA A 70 8.68 0.87 10.96
N LEU A 71 7.82 1.44 10.12
CA LEU A 71 7.38 2.84 10.21
C LEU A 71 6.51 3.10 11.44
N THR A 72 5.65 2.16 11.84
CA THR A 72 4.80 2.30 13.04
C THR A 72 5.62 2.31 14.33
N ARG A 73 6.75 1.59 14.36
CA ARG A 73 7.68 1.57 15.51
C ARG A 73 8.54 2.84 15.63
N SER A 74 8.51 3.74 14.65
CA SER A 74 9.28 4.98 14.68
C SER A 74 8.69 5.99 15.67
N ALA A 75 9.57 6.69 16.40
CA ALA A 75 9.18 7.82 17.26
C ALA A 75 8.67 9.04 16.45
N SER A 76 8.83 9.06 15.12
CA SER A 76 8.39 10.13 14.25
C SER A 76 6.90 10.05 13.93
N ALA A 77 6.15 11.13 14.19
CA ALA A 77 4.75 11.25 13.76
C ALA A 77 4.58 11.13 12.24
N ARG A 78 5.54 11.62 11.45
CA ARG A 78 5.51 11.52 9.98
C ARG A 78 5.63 10.08 9.51
N ALA A 79 6.52 9.31 10.13
CA ALA A 79 6.70 7.89 9.80
C ALA A 79 5.43 7.09 10.10
N ARG A 80 4.79 7.32 11.25
CA ARG A 80 3.50 6.69 11.59
C ARG A 80 2.38 7.10 10.62
N GLY A 81 2.36 8.37 10.19
CA GLY A 81 1.45 8.84 9.15
C GLY A 81 1.65 8.14 7.80
N LEU A 82 2.90 7.94 7.37
CA LEU A 82 3.23 7.18 6.17
C LEU A 82 2.83 5.71 6.29
N ALA A 83 2.99 5.09 7.47
CA ALA A 83 2.52 3.73 7.73
C ALA A 83 1.00 3.61 7.52
N LEU A 84 0.24 4.56 8.04
CA LEU A 84 -1.21 4.60 7.87
C LEU A 84 -1.62 4.81 6.40
N SER A 85 -0.94 5.73 5.71
CA SER A 85 -1.13 5.97 4.28
C SER A 85 -0.86 4.72 3.44
N LEU A 86 0.24 4.02 3.73
CA LEU A 86 0.62 2.78 3.05
C LEU A 86 -0.42 1.68 3.27
N ALA A 87 -0.88 1.49 4.51
CA ALA A 87 -1.91 0.51 4.82
C ALA A 87 -3.23 0.81 4.09
N GLY A 88 -3.70 2.06 4.12
CA GLY A 88 -4.92 2.49 3.41
C GLY A 88 -4.78 2.40 1.90
N SER A 89 -3.65 2.84 1.35
CA SER A 89 -3.34 2.78 -0.08
C SER A 89 -3.33 1.33 -0.58
N PHE A 90 -2.74 0.42 0.19
CA PHE A 90 -2.74 -1.00 -0.16
C PHE A 90 -4.15 -1.58 -0.18
N ALA A 91 -4.99 -1.24 0.81
CA ALA A 91 -6.39 -1.67 0.83
C ALA A 91 -7.15 -1.16 -0.41
N VAL A 92 -6.98 0.12 -0.79
CA VAL A 92 -7.60 0.70 -1.99
C VAL A 92 -7.16 -0.04 -3.26
N VAL A 93 -5.86 -0.27 -3.43
CA VAL A 93 -5.33 -0.98 -4.62
C VAL A 93 -5.83 -2.42 -4.66
N LEU A 94 -5.88 -3.11 -3.53
CA LEU A 94 -6.33 -4.51 -3.48
C LEU A 94 -7.83 -4.63 -3.80
N VAL A 95 -8.66 -3.76 -3.23
CA VAL A 95 -10.10 -3.72 -3.53
C VAL A 95 -10.34 -3.37 -5.00
N GLY A 96 -9.71 -2.31 -5.51
CA GLY A 96 -9.86 -1.91 -6.91
C GLY A 96 -9.34 -2.97 -7.88
N GLY A 97 -8.22 -3.61 -7.54
CA GLY A 97 -7.62 -4.68 -8.32
C GLY A 97 -8.45 -5.97 -8.32
N LEU A 98 -9.09 -6.34 -7.20
CA LEU A 98 -10.03 -7.45 -7.15
C LEU A 98 -11.26 -7.18 -8.02
N VAL A 99 -11.83 -5.97 -7.94
CA VAL A 99 -12.95 -5.58 -8.80
C VAL A 99 -12.55 -5.67 -10.27
N TYR A 100 -11.39 -5.13 -10.64
CA TYR A 100 -10.88 -5.20 -12.01
C TYR A 100 -10.60 -6.65 -12.45
N GLY A 101 -9.94 -7.44 -11.61
CA GLY A 101 -9.58 -8.82 -11.91
C GLY A 101 -10.80 -9.73 -12.09
N LEU A 102 -11.79 -9.60 -11.21
CA LEU A 102 -13.04 -10.37 -11.29
C LEU A 102 -13.94 -9.91 -12.43
N TRP A 103 -13.94 -8.61 -12.76
CA TRP A 103 -14.85 -8.06 -13.75
C TRP A 103 -14.30 -8.09 -15.17
N ILE A 104 -12.98 -7.95 -15.35
CA ILE A 104 -12.34 -7.81 -16.67
C ILE A 104 -11.40 -8.98 -16.99
N LEU A 105 -10.61 -9.45 -16.04
CA LEU A 105 -9.61 -10.51 -16.32
C LEU A 105 -10.19 -11.93 -16.20
N ALA A 106 -11.38 -12.08 -15.62
CA ALA A 106 -12.04 -13.37 -15.44
C ALA A 106 -12.90 -13.81 -16.64
N TRP A 107 -13.08 -12.94 -17.64
CA TRP A 107 -13.88 -13.15 -18.86
C TRP A 107 -12.99 -13.07 -20.10
#